data_AF-A0A1H8TWP9-F1
#
_entry.id   AF-A0A1H8TWP9-F1
#
_cell.length_a   1.000
_cell.length_b   1.000
_cell.length_c   1.000
_cell.angle_alpha   90.00
_cell.angle_beta   90.00
_cell.angle_gamma   90.00
#
_symmetry.space_group_name_H-M   'P 1'
#
loop_
_entity.id
_entity.type
_entity.pdbx_description
1 polymer ?
#
loop_
_entity_poly.entity_id
_entity_poly.type
_entity_poly.pdbx_seq_one_letter_code
_entity_poly.pdbx_strand_id
1 'polypeptide(L)'
;MKNCVLQCMCLIVLCACSHKKQPSAETKHAVKANKPAKTSITNKAQYTNPLFNQYVVFIKSLNLTDPENATKAARRYADLFKGQAPATCDTAFLIFSAYYDKLNNSLDDTHFNRADRSDTILINKVKPGKLPVKVAKYLKQLNDNGFTIIMEEGDTYVGQDRDFIARWFYDSVSPVMKVYLEQLNNENKAVYIEDASIIISAKRLVDREIWWEQFVKDNPGFISIADAAINQKSYLQALLQGTDNTWVMDDKNNLSDYFKDAYSYLLDKYPLSSAAKLVAPYYTFLKEGRRYRADSLMNVYKKEGITG
;
A
#
# COMPACT_ATOMS: atom_id res chain seq x y z
N MET A 1 52.24 -12.09 58.97
CA MET A 1 51.49 -13.26 59.45
C MET A 1 50.86 -13.96 58.26
N LYS A 2 51.34 -15.19 58.00
CA LYS A 2 50.73 -16.39 57.36
C LYS A 2 49.63 -16.12 56.29
N ASN A 3 49.94 -16.39 55.02
CA ASN A 3 49.61 -17.61 54.24
C ASN A 3 48.08 -17.73 54.01
N CYS A 4 47.54 -17.97 52.82
CA CYS A 4 47.85 -19.10 51.96
C CYS A 4 47.15 -18.96 50.59
N VAL A 5 47.83 -19.43 49.56
CA VAL A 5 47.37 -19.70 48.20
C VAL A 5 46.45 -20.93 48.21
N LEU A 6 45.37 -20.93 47.42
CA LEU A 6 44.96 -22.16 46.74
C LEU A 6 44.33 -21.89 45.38
N GLN A 7 45.14 -22.17 44.39
CA GLN A 7 44.86 -22.35 42.98
C GLN A 7 44.26 -23.76 42.82
N CYS A 8 43.16 -23.93 42.09
CA CYS A 8 42.80 -25.23 41.54
C CYS A 8 42.39 -25.08 40.08
N MET A 9 43.13 -25.81 39.26
CA MET A 9 43.12 -25.84 37.80
C MET A 9 42.17 -26.94 37.30
N CYS A 10 41.60 -26.71 36.12
CA CYS A 10 41.19 -27.67 35.09
C CYS A 10 40.11 -28.72 35.39
N LEU A 11 39.02 -28.67 34.61
CA LEU A 11 38.79 -29.71 33.59
C LEU A 11 37.82 -29.21 32.50
N ILE A 12 38.31 -29.20 31.27
CA ILE A 12 37.52 -29.08 30.04
C ILE A 12 36.82 -30.43 29.81
N VAL A 13 35.50 -30.43 29.62
CA VAL A 13 34.81 -31.45 28.84
C VAL A 13 33.87 -30.73 27.87
N LEU A 14 34.19 -30.87 26.59
CA LEU A 14 33.30 -30.60 25.46
C LEU A 14 32.14 -31.60 25.48
N CYS A 15 30.91 -31.13 25.33
CA CYS A 15 29.99 -31.71 24.35
C CYS A 15 28.75 -30.83 24.12
N ALA A 16 28.36 -30.80 22.85
CA ALA A 16 27.34 -29.96 22.25
C ALA A 16 25.90 -30.35 22.65
N CYS A 17 24.97 -29.38 22.58
CA CYS A 17 23.74 -29.47 21.75
C CYS A 17 22.93 -28.16 21.73
N SER A 18 22.72 -27.67 20.51
CA SER A 18 21.54 -26.94 19.99
C SER A 18 20.93 -25.76 20.77
N HIS A 19 21.44 -24.55 20.50
CA HIS A 19 20.62 -23.34 20.58
C HIS A 19 19.62 -23.29 19.40
N LYS A 20 18.35 -23.62 19.66
CA LYS A 20 17.25 -23.16 18.80
C LYS A 20 17.02 -21.67 19.06
N LYS A 21 17.48 -20.82 18.15
CA LYS A 21 17.04 -19.43 18.06
C LYS A 21 15.55 -19.40 17.72
N GLN A 22 14.73 -18.82 18.60
CA GLN A 22 13.40 -18.33 18.24
C GLN A 22 13.57 -17.17 17.25
N PRO A 23 12.91 -17.20 16.08
CA PRO A 23 12.85 -16.03 15.21
C PRO A 23 11.99 -14.94 15.84
N SER A 24 12.51 -13.71 15.85
CA SER A 24 11.75 -12.49 16.07
C SER A 24 10.63 -12.38 15.04
N ALA A 25 9.43 -12.07 15.51
CA ALA A 25 8.28 -11.81 14.66
C ALA A 25 8.47 -10.44 13.98
N GLU A 26 8.85 -10.46 12.70
CA GLU A 26 8.70 -9.31 11.80
C GLU A 26 7.24 -9.17 11.39
N THR A 27 6.62 -8.05 11.78
CA THR A 27 5.28 -7.66 11.37
C THR A 27 5.34 -7.12 9.94
N LYS A 28 5.29 -8.01 8.95
CA LYS A 28 5.10 -7.64 7.55
C LYS A 28 3.69 -7.05 7.36
N HIS A 29 3.56 -5.73 7.37
CA HIS A 29 2.38 -5.04 6.84
C HIS A 29 2.43 -4.97 5.31
N ALA A 30 2.56 -6.14 4.68
CA ALA A 30 2.03 -6.33 3.34
C ALA A 30 0.51 -6.43 3.48
N VAL A 31 -0.25 -5.68 2.68
CA VAL A 31 -1.66 -5.98 2.42
C VAL A 31 -1.70 -7.40 1.84
N LYS A 32 -1.89 -8.39 2.71
CA LYS A 32 -2.06 -9.78 2.33
C LYS A 32 -3.38 -9.88 1.59
N ALA A 33 -3.31 -10.00 0.27
CA ALA A 33 -4.38 -10.57 -0.52
C ALA A 33 -4.79 -11.91 0.11
N ASN A 34 -6.02 -11.98 0.61
CA ASN A 34 -6.57 -13.23 1.12
C ASN A 34 -6.49 -14.29 0.01
N LYS A 35 -5.82 -15.40 0.31
CA LYS A 35 -5.83 -16.59 -0.54
C LYS A 35 -7.28 -17.06 -0.70
N PRO A 36 -7.83 -17.17 -1.93
CA PRO A 36 -9.12 -17.80 -2.09
C PRO A 36 -8.98 -19.30 -1.82
N ALA A 37 -9.99 -19.84 -1.14
CA ALA A 37 -10.15 -21.26 -0.89
C ALA A 37 -9.98 -22.07 -2.19
N LYS A 38 -9.31 -23.22 -2.09
CA LYS A 38 -9.18 -24.17 -3.19
C LYS A 38 -10.56 -24.69 -3.58
N THR A 39 -11.11 -24.15 -4.66
CA THR A 39 -12.18 -24.80 -5.42
C THR A 39 -11.59 -25.26 -6.75
N SER A 40 -11.42 -26.57 -6.87
CA SER A 40 -11.12 -27.25 -8.12
C SER A 40 -12.32 -27.09 -9.07
N ILE A 41 -12.24 -26.17 -10.02
CA ILE A 41 -13.08 -26.17 -11.22
C ILE A 41 -12.23 -25.73 -12.42
N THR A 42 -11.85 -26.71 -13.24
CA THR A 42 -11.34 -26.53 -14.59
C THR A 42 -12.48 -26.05 -15.49
N ASN A 43 -12.73 -24.75 -15.53
CA ASN A 43 -13.45 -24.08 -16.61
C ASN A 43 -12.95 -22.63 -16.68
N LYS A 44 -12.23 -22.28 -17.76
CA LYS A 44 -11.77 -20.90 -17.98
C LYS A 44 -13.00 -20.01 -18.03
N ALA A 45 -13.19 -19.14 -17.03
CA ALA A 45 -14.23 -18.13 -17.07
C ALA A 45 -14.05 -17.30 -18.36
N GLN A 46 -14.99 -17.48 -19.29
CA GLN A 46 -15.03 -16.76 -20.55
C GLN A 46 -15.96 -15.56 -20.34
N TYR A 47 -15.47 -14.36 -20.62
CA TYR A 47 -16.30 -13.17 -20.59
C TYR A 47 -17.35 -13.24 -21.68
N THR A 48 -18.54 -12.69 -21.43
CA THR A 48 -19.59 -12.58 -22.46
C THR A 48 -19.15 -11.68 -23.61
N ASN A 49 -18.41 -10.60 -23.30
CA ASN A 49 -17.83 -9.73 -24.32
C ASN A 49 -16.57 -10.36 -24.94
N PRO A 50 -16.55 -10.62 -26.26
CA PRO A 50 -15.40 -11.25 -26.94
C PRO A 50 -14.12 -10.40 -26.88
N LEU A 51 -14.21 -9.07 -26.79
CA LEU A 51 -13.05 -8.19 -26.67
C LEU A 51 -12.27 -8.44 -25.37
N PHE A 52 -12.97 -8.69 -24.26
CA PHE A 52 -12.32 -9.05 -23.00
C PHE A 52 -11.58 -10.37 -23.12
N ASN A 53 -12.16 -11.37 -23.79
CA ASN A 53 -11.48 -12.66 -24.01
C ASN A 53 -10.23 -12.50 -24.87
N GLN A 54 -10.32 -11.72 -25.96
CA GLN A 54 -9.15 -11.40 -26.80
C GLN A 54 -8.04 -10.72 -26.00
N TYR A 55 -8.42 -9.76 -25.15
CA TYR A 55 -7.44 -9.04 -24.32
C TYR A 55 -6.81 -9.96 -23.26
N VAL A 56 -7.60 -10.79 -22.59
CA VAL A 56 -7.12 -11.75 -21.59
C VAL A 56 -6.18 -12.79 -22.19
N VAL A 57 -6.47 -13.28 -23.41
CA VAL A 57 -5.56 -14.19 -24.13
C VAL A 57 -4.24 -13.48 -24.42
N PHE A 58 -4.29 -12.23 -24.89
CA PHE A 58 -3.09 -11.44 -25.18
C PHE A 58 -2.23 -11.21 -23.92
N ILE A 59 -2.78 -10.66 -22.84
CA ILE A 59 -1.99 -10.35 -21.64
C ILE A 59 -1.41 -11.61 -20.99
N LYS A 60 -2.10 -12.76 -21.07
CA LYS A 60 -1.57 -14.05 -20.58
C LYS A 60 -0.42 -14.60 -21.41
N SER A 61 -0.24 -14.12 -22.64
CA SER A 61 0.91 -14.49 -23.47
C SER A 61 2.17 -13.67 -23.17
N LEU A 62 2.04 -12.58 -22.41
CA LEU A 62 3.15 -11.69 -22.07
C LEU A 62 3.96 -12.25 -20.89
N ASN A 63 5.28 -12.10 -20.96
CA ASN A 63 6.20 -12.46 -19.89
C ASN A 63 6.08 -11.47 -18.71
N LEU A 64 6.09 -11.97 -17.47
CA LEU A 64 5.98 -11.15 -16.26
C LEU A 64 7.33 -10.58 -15.78
N THR A 65 8.45 -10.87 -16.44
CA THR A 65 9.76 -10.32 -16.06
C THR A 65 10.28 -9.22 -17.00
N ASP A 66 9.47 -8.81 -17.99
CA ASP A 66 9.83 -7.75 -18.95
C ASP A 66 8.93 -6.52 -18.75
N PRO A 67 9.47 -5.38 -18.26
CA PRO A 67 8.67 -4.19 -18.00
C PRO A 67 8.03 -3.62 -19.27
N GLU A 68 8.60 -3.84 -20.47
CA GLU A 68 8.00 -3.38 -21.73
C GLU A 68 6.61 -3.95 -21.97
N ASN A 69 6.28 -5.08 -21.34
CA ASN A 69 4.98 -5.70 -21.48
C ASN A 69 3.85 -4.90 -20.82
N ALA A 70 4.14 -3.98 -19.89
CA ALA A 70 3.15 -3.00 -19.43
C ALA A 70 2.69 -2.10 -20.59
N THR A 71 3.64 -1.52 -21.34
CA THR A 71 3.36 -0.69 -22.52
C THR A 71 2.68 -1.48 -23.62
N LYS A 72 3.09 -2.73 -23.88
CA LYS A 72 2.42 -3.59 -24.87
C LYS A 72 0.97 -3.89 -24.46
N ALA A 73 0.73 -4.18 -23.18
CA ALA A 73 -0.61 -4.40 -22.64
C ALA A 73 -1.49 -3.14 -22.71
N ALA A 74 -0.96 -1.98 -22.35
CA ALA A 74 -1.67 -0.70 -22.42
C ALA A 74 -2.00 -0.29 -23.86
N ARG A 75 -1.06 -0.49 -24.80
CA ARG A 75 -1.31 -0.26 -26.22
C ARG A 75 -2.39 -1.18 -26.77
N ARG A 76 -2.32 -2.48 -26.43
CA ARG A 76 -3.35 -3.44 -26.87
C ARG A 76 -4.72 -3.11 -26.29
N TYR A 77 -4.78 -2.62 -25.06
CA TYR A 77 -6.01 -2.07 -24.48
C TYR A 77 -6.53 -0.92 -25.34
N ALA A 78 -5.70 0.09 -25.60
CA ALA A 78 -6.09 1.26 -26.37
C ALA A 78 -6.60 0.88 -27.78
N ASP A 79 -5.95 -0.07 -28.43
CA ASP A 79 -6.36 -0.56 -29.76
C ASP A 79 -7.71 -1.31 -29.73
N LEU A 80 -7.92 -2.19 -28.75
CA LEU A 80 -9.12 -3.04 -28.68
C LEU A 80 -10.35 -2.30 -28.17
N PHE A 81 -10.18 -1.35 -27.26
CA PHE A 81 -11.29 -0.68 -26.57
C PHE A 81 -11.55 0.75 -27.05
N LYS A 82 -10.86 1.20 -28.10
CA LYS A 82 -11.12 2.50 -28.72
C LYS A 82 -12.59 2.62 -29.16
N GLY A 83 -13.26 3.69 -28.71
CA GLY A 83 -14.65 3.98 -29.04
C GLY A 83 -15.67 3.03 -28.42
N GLN A 84 -15.27 2.14 -27.50
CA GLN A 84 -16.20 1.32 -26.73
C GLN A 84 -16.89 2.16 -25.65
N ALA A 85 -18.00 1.65 -25.13
CA ALA A 85 -18.72 2.30 -24.04
C ALA A 85 -17.84 2.41 -22.78
N PRO A 86 -17.93 3.51 -21.99
CA PRO A 86 -17.08 3.70 -20.81
C PRO A 86 -17.08 2.53 -19.82
N ALA A 87 -18.23 1.91 -19.55
CA ALA A 87 -18.31 0.74 -18.66
C ALA A 87 -17.52 -0.50 -19.20
N THR A 88 -17.42 -0.62 -20.53
CA THR A 88 -16.58 -1.66 -21.17
C THR A 88 -15.10 -1.33 -20.97
N CYS A 89 -14.72 -0.07 -21.16
CA CYS A 89 -13.36 0.41 -20.93
C CYS A 89 -12.93 0.25 -19.45
N ASP A 90 -13.81 0.55 -18.50
CA ASP A 90 -13.57 0.38 -17.06
C ASP A 90 -13.32 -1.09 -16.72
N THR A 91 -14.17 -2.00 -17.22
CA THR A 91 -14.00 -3.44 -17.03
C THR A 91 -12.68 -3.94 -17.62
N ALA A 92 -12.34 -3.50 -18.83
CA ALA A 92 -11.07 -3.85 -19.45
C ALA A 92 -9.86 -3.26 -18.70
N PHE A 93 -10.02 -2.09 -18.08
CA PHE A 93 -8.99 -1.48 -17.24
C PHE A 93 -8.73 -2.32 -16.00
N LEU A 94 -9.77 -2.88 -15.36
CA LEU A 94 -9.58 -3.80 -14.22
C LEU A 94 -8.82 -5.07 -14.62
N ILE A 95 -9.05 -5.58 -15.84
CA ILE A 95 -8.27 -6.69 -16.40
C ILE A 95 -6.80 -6.29 -16.57
N PHE A 96 -6.53 -5.09 -17.09
CA PHE A 96 -5.17 -4.56 -17.20
C PHE A 96 -4.53 -4.37 -15.81
N SER A 97 -5.23 -3.76 -14.85
CA SER A 97 -4.72 -3.48 -13.50
C SER A 97 -4.28 -4.77 -12.81
N ALA A 98 -5.11 -5.81 -12.85
CA ALA A 98 -4.77 -7.11 -12.27
C ALA A 98 -3.55 -7.79 -12.94
N TYR A 99 -3.32 -7.53 -14.23
CA TYR A 99 -2.10 -7.97 -14.91
C TYR A 99 -0.89 -7.12 -14.51
N TYR A 100 -1.06 -5.81 -14.44
CA TYR A 100 -0.02 -4.84 -14.13
C TYR A 100 0.50 -5.00 -12.70
N ASP A 101 -0.36 -5.36 -11.73
CA ASP A 101 0.06 -5.71 -10.36
C ASP A 101 0.90 -6.98 -10.33
N LYS A 102 0.53 -8.01 -11.13
CA LYS A 102 1.32 -9.24 -11.24
C LYS A 102 2.68 -9.00 -11.90
N LEU A 103 2.71 -8.15 -12.92
CA LEU A 103 3.93 -7.72 -13.58
C LEU A 103 4.81 -6.96 -12.57
N ASN A 104 4.27 -6.00 -11.82
CA ASN A 104 5.01 -5.28 -10.78
C ASN A 104 5.66 -6.23 -9.78
N ASN A 105 4.88 -7.16 -9.20
CA ASN A 105 5.39 -8.11 -8.22
C ASN A 105 6.49 -9.02 -8.78
N SER A 106 6.34 -9.48 -10.03
CA SER A 106 7.35 -10.31 -10.67
C SER A 106 8.61 -9.51 -11.04
N LEU A 107 8.48 -8.22 -11.35
CA LEU A 107 9.62 -7.33 -11.57
C LEU A 107 10.34 -7.04 -10.26
N ASP A 108 9.60 -6.87 -9.16
CA ASP A 108 10.14 -6.69 -7.82
C ASP A 108 10.92 -7.94 -7.37
N ASP A 109 10.34 -9.13 -7.53
CA ASP A 109 11.03 -10.41 -7.27
C ASP A 109 12.30 -10.53 -8.13
N THR A 110 12.22 -10.14 -9.41
CA THR A 110 13.38 -10.16 -10.32
C THR A 110 14.45 -9.20 -9.82
N HIS A 111 14.06 -7.98 -9.46
CA HIS A 111 14.93 -6.92 -8.95
C HIS A 111 15.64 -7.34 -7.66
N PHE A 112 14.91 -7.92 -6.72
CA PHE A 112 15.44 -8.41 -5.45
C PHE A 112 16.57 -9.44 -5.65
N ASN A 113 16.44 -10.29 -6.66
CA ASN A 113 17.38 -11.37 -6.97
C ASN A 113 18.54 -10.97 -7.89
N ARG A 114 18.69 -9.67 -8.24
CA ARG A 114 19.76 -9.22 -9.13
C ARG A 114 21.12 -9.15 -8.42
N ALA A 115 22.13 -9.75 -9.05
CA ALA A 115 23.52 -9.68 -8.56
C ALA A 115 24.15 -8.27 -8.68
N ASP A 116 23.59 -7.39 -9.52
CA ASP A 116 24.03 -6.00 -9.69
C ASP A 116 23.19 -4.99 -8.89
N ARG A 117 22.34 -5.48 -7.98
CA ARG A 117 21.57 -4.65 -7.04
C ARG A 117 22.54 -4.00 -6.06
N SER A 118 22.89 -2.76 -6.36
CA SER A 118 23.71 -1.94 -5.49
C SER A 118 22.78 -0.88 -4.92
N ASP A 119 22.15 -1.22 -3.80
CA ASP A 119 21.12 -0.41 -3.11
C ASP A 119 21.60 1.05 -2.90
N THR A 120 22.90 1.26 -2.71
CA THR A 120 23.53 2.59 -2.59
C THR A 120 23.83 3.32 -3.91
N ILE A 121 23.98 2.61 -5.02
CA ILE A 121 24.21 3.18 -6.37
C ILE A 121 22.89 3.57 -7.02
N LEU A 122 21.81 2.83 -6.73
CA LEU A 122 20.53 2.98 -7.41
C LEU A 122 19.67 4.13 -6.89
N ILE A 123 19.75 4.46 -5.59
CA ILE A 123 18.76 5.37 -5.00
C ILE A 123 19.24 6.82 -4.88
N ASN A 124 20.38 7.16 -4.26
CA ASN A 124 20.72 8.61 -4.08
C ASN A 124 22.15 9.00 -3.61
N LYS A 125 23.22 8.22 -3.86
CA LYS A 125 24.60 8.66 -3.49
C LYS A 125 25.60 8.74 -4.65
N VAL A 126 25.13 8.71 -5.89
CA VAL A 126 25.96 8.84 -7.08
C VAL A 126 25.44 10.01 -7.93
N LYS A 127 26.29 11.02 -8.19
CA LYS A 127 25.92 12.18 -9.01
C LYS A 127 25.34 11.73 -10.38
N PRO A 128 24.31 12.40 -10.92
CA PRO A 128 23.85 12.16 -12.29
C PRO A 128 25.03 12.14 -13.26
N GLY A 129 25.18 11.07 -14.03
CA GLY A 129 26.32 10.84 -14.94
C GLY A 129 27.39 9.85 -14.46
N LYS A 130 27.27 9.31 -13.24
CA LYS A 130 28.20 8.29 -12.69
C LYS A 130 27.58 6.89 -12.50
N LEU A 131 26.35 6.67 -12.93
CA LEU A 131 25.72 5.35 -12.84
C LEU A 131 26.36 4.37 -13.85
N PRO A 132 26.57 3.10 -13.47
CA PRO A 132 26.93 2.06 -14.43
C PRO A 132 25.91 1.98 -15.58
N VAL A 133 26.38 1.80 -16.82
CA VAL A 133 25.52 1.79 -18.02
C VAL A 133 24.37 0.79 -17.91
N LYS A 134 24.63 -0.41 -17.35
CA LYS A 134 23.61 -1.44 -17.14
C LYS A 134 22.51 -1.00 -16.17
N VAL A 135 22.89 -0.32 -15.10
CA VAL A 135 21.96 0.25 -14.11
C VAL A 135 21.12 1.36 -14.73
N ALA A 136 21.76 2.32 -15.41
CA ALA A 136 21.05 3.41 -16.06
C ALA A 136 20.05 2.90 -17.11
N LYS A 137 20.45 1.89 -17.90
CA LYS A 137 19.57 1.24 -18.89
C LYS A 137 18.36 0.58 -18.22
N TYR A 138 18.57 -0.12 -17.10
CA TYR A 138 17.49 -0.76 -16.37
C TYR A 138 16.50 0.24 -15.78
N LEU A 139 16.98 1.28 -15.10
CA LEU A 139 16.12 2.34 -14.55
C LEU A 139 15.31 3.02 -15.65
N LYS A 140 15.95 3.32 -16.79
CA LYS A 140 15.24 3.86 -17.94
C LYS A 140 14.16 2.90 -18.45
N GLN A 141 14.47 1.61 -18.54
CA GLN A 141 13.51 0.60 -18.99
C GLN A 141 12.31 0.47 -18.05
N LEU A 142 12.50 0.58 -16.74
CA LEU A 142 11.39 0.65 -15.77
C LEU A 142 10.55 1.92 -16.00
N ASN A 143 11.20 3.09 -15.96
CA ASN A 143 10.52 4.40 -16.04
C ASN A 143 9.75 4.59 -17.34
N ASP A 144 10.31 4.17 -18.48
CA ASP A 144 9.64 4.25 -19.78
C ASP A 144 8.35 3.41 -19.83
N ASN A 145 8.22 2.42 -18.95
CA ASN A 145 7.14 1.43 -18.94
C ASN A 145 6.29 1.46 -17.67
N GLY A 146 6.30 2.58 -16.94
CA GLY A 146 5.42 2.82 -15.81
C GLY A 146 5.88 2.20 -14.50
N PHE A 147 7.16 1.90 -14.35
CA PHE A 147 7.70 1.44 -13.07
C PHE A 147 8.76 2.40 -12.59
N THR A 148 8.99 2.41 -11.28
CA THR A 148 10.06 3.17 -10.64
C THR A 148 10.73 2.29 -9.59
N ILE A 149 11.89 2.71 -9.11
CA ILE A 149 12.48 2.15 -7.88
C ILE A 149 12.01 3.00 -6.70
N ILE A 150 11.52 2.33 -5.66
CA ILE A 150 11.24 2.91 -4.35
C ILE A 150 12.23 2.35 -3.32
N MET A 151 12.50 3.11 -2.27
CA MET A 151 13.35 2.69 -1.16
C MET A 151 12.52 2.67 0.12
N GLU A 152 12.60 1.58 0.86
CA GLU A 152 12.00 1.45 2.18
C GLU A 152 13.01 0.69 3.06
N GLU A 153 13.27 1.18 4.27
CA GLU A 153 14.17 0.56 5.25
C GLU A 153 15.59 0.20 4.75
N GLY A 154 16.07 0.87 3.70
CA GLY A 154 17.39 0.63 3.10
C GLY A 154 17.43 -0.43 2.01
N ASP A 155 16.31 -1.06 1.70
CA ASP A 155 16.14 -1.94 0.55
C ASP A 155 15.49 -1.21 -0.64
N THR A 156 15.68 -1.75 -1.85
CA THR A 156 15.08 -1.25 -3.09
C THR A 156 13.97 -2.17 -3.57
N TYR A 157 12.86 -1.58 -4.01
CA TYR A 157 11.72 -2.29 -4.57
C TYR A 157 11.28 -1.68 -5.90
N VAL A 158 10.64 -2.48 -6.74
CA VAL A 158 9.95 -1.99 -7.94
C VAL A 158 8.54 -1.54 -7.55
N GLY A 159 8.30 -0.24 -7.70
CA GLY A 159 6.99 0.38 -7.54
C GLY A 159 6.36 0.74 -8.88
N GLN A 160 5.04 0.95 -8.87
CA GLN A 160 4.31 1.49 -10.02
C GLN A 160 4.44 3.02 -10.06
N ASP A 161 4.73 3.56 -11.25
CA ASP A 161 4.55 4.98 -11.56
C ASP A 161 3.15 5.18 -12.18
N ARG A 162 2.23 5.75 -11.40
CA ARG A 162 0.84 5.92 -11.82
C ARG A 162 0.63 7.02 -12.87
N ASP A 163 1.64 7.81 -13.24
CA ASP A 163 1.56 8.69 -14.41
C ASP A 163 1.50 7.89 -15.73
N PHE A 164 1.96 6.64 -15.71
CA PHE A 164 1.72 5.70 -16.79
C PHE A 164 0.21 5.44 -17.00
N ILE A 165 -0.54 5.27 -15.91
CA ILE A 165 -1.99 5.04 -15.98
C ILE A 165 -2.70 6.26 -16.56
N ALA A 166 -2.30 7.46 -16.11
CA ALA A 166 -2.83 8.72 -16.63
C ALA A 166 -2.68 8.81 -18.15
N ARG A 167 -1.48 8.51 -18.65
CA ARG A 167 -1.14 8.60 -20.07
C ARG A 167 -1.92 7.66 -20.97
N TRP A 168 -2.24 6.46 -20.48
CA TRP A 168 -2.81 5.40 -21.32
C TRP A 168 -4.32 5.21 -21.17
N PHE A 169 -4.90 5.56 -20.01
CA PHE A 169 -6.26 5.12 -19.68
C PHE A 169 -7.25 6.26 -19.42
N TYR A 170 -6.80 7.44 -18.96
CA TYR A 170 -7.71 8.50 -18.51
C TYR A 170 -8.73 8.95 -19.56
N ASP A 171 -8.34 8.95 -20.84
CA ASP A 171 -9.23 9.39 -21.93
C ASP A 171 -10.20 8.30 -22.40
N SER A 172 -10.03 7.07 -21.94
CA SER A 172 -10.85 5.91 -22.36
C SER A 172 -11.84 5.45 -21.29
N VAL A 173 -11.50 5.63 -20.01
CA VAL A 173 -12.32 5.20 -18.88
C VAL A 173 -13.48 6.16 -18.60
N SER A 174 -14.45 5.74 -17.80
CA SER A 174 -15.55 6.60 -17.38
C SER A 174 -15.07 7.78 -16.52
N PRO A 175 -15.85 8.88 -16.45
CA PRO A 175 -15.50 10.00 -15.57
C PRO A 175 -15.30 9.61 -14.10
N VAL A 176 -16.13 8.69 -13.58
CA VAL A 176 -16.01 8.20 -12.19
C VAL A 176 -14.74 7.40 -12.00
N MET A 177 -14.41 6.50 -12.95
CA MET A 177 -13.15 5.76 -12.92
C MET A 177 -11.94 6.69 -13.02
N LYS A 178 -11.99 7.72 -13.87
CA LYS A 178 -10.92 8.72 -13.98
C LYS A 178 -10.66 9.42 -12.65
N VAL A 179 -11.71 9.93 -11.98
CA VAL A 179 -11.60 10.58 -10.66
C VAL A 179 -10.99 9.63 -9.62
N TYR A 180 -11.41 8.36 -9.61
CA TYR A 180 -10.81 7.33 -8.75
C TYR A 180 -9.31 7.13 -9.03
N LEU A 181 -8.93 7.01 -10.30
CA LEU A 181 -7.53 6.81 -10.69
C LEU A 181 -6.65 8.04 -10.46
N GLU A 182 -7.20 9.24 -10.58
CA GLU A 182 -6.53 10.50 -10.24
C GLU A 182 -6.22 10.56 -8.74
N GLN A 183 -7.17 10.16 -7.89
CA GLN A 183 -6.90 10.08 -6.45
C GLN A 183 -5.80 9.08 -6.14
N LEU A 184 -5.86 7.86 -6.69
CA LEU A 184 -4.80 6.87 -6.49
C LEU A 184 -3.43 7.36 -6.98
N ASN A 185 -3.38 8.10 -8.09
CA ASN A 185 -2.13 8.69 -8.58
C ASN A 185 -1.60 9.77 -7.61
N ASN A 186 -2.48 10.65 -7.12
CA ASN A 186 -2.13 11.67 -6.14
C ASN A 186 -1.62 11.09 -4.82
N GLU A 187 -2.17 9.96 -4.39
CA GLU A 187 -1.73 9.24 -3.18
C GLU A 187 -0.45 8.44 -3.39
N ASN A 188 -0.24 7.86 -4.58
CA ASN A 188 1.03 7.20 -4.95
C ASN A 188 2.22 8.17 -4.94
N LYS A 189 2.01 9.43 -5.33
CA LYS A 189 3.04 10.49 -5.27
C LYS A 189 3.30 11.04 -3.88
N ALA A 190 2.42 10.76 -2.94
CA ALA A 190 2.49 11.27 -1.58
C ALA A 190 1.94 10.23 -0.62
N VAL A 191 2.71 9.17 -0.43
CA VAL A 191 2.38 8.09 0.49
C VAL A 191 2.14 8.67 1.89
N TYR A 192 1.18 8.11 2.62
CA TYR A 192 0.84 8.60 3.95
C TYR A 192 1.49 7.81 5.09
N ILE A 193 1.92 6.57 4.84
CA ILE A 193 2.62 5.72 5.81
C ILE A 193 3.99 5.31 5.26
N GLU A 194 5.03 5.45 6.07
CA GLU A 194 6.38 4.91 5.84
C GLU A 194 6.93 4.43 7.19
N ASP A 195 7.50 3.22 7.25
CA ASP A 195 7.94 2.57 8.50
C ASP A 195 6.86 2.70 9.60
N ALA A 196 5.62 2.29 9.26
CA ALA A 196 4.43 2.39 10.11
C ALA A 196 4.19 3.78 10.76
N SER A 197 4.77 4.86 10.24
CA SER A 197 4.61 6.23 10.71
C SER A 197 3.77 7.03 9.72
N ILE A 198 2.86 7.87 10.22
CA ILE A 198 2.09 8.77 9.37
C ILE A 198 2.98 9.96 8.97
N ILE A 199 3.34 10.04 7.70
CA ILE A 199 4.31 11.03 7.17
C ILE A 199 3.66 12.24 6.49
N ILE A 200 2.34 12.25 6.34
CA ILE A 200 1.58 13.43 5.87
C ILE A 200 1.10 14.27 7.04
N SER A 201 0.67 15.51 6.76
CA SER A 201 0.08 16.35 7.81
C SER A 201 -1.28 15.83 8.28
N ALA A 202 -1.61 16.11 9.54
CA ALA A 202 -2.90 15.82 10.16
C ALA A 202 -4.10 16.25 9.31
N LYS A 203 -4.04 17.46 8.73
CA LYS A 203 -5.09 17.99 7.86
C LYS A 203 -5.22 17.19 6.57
N ARG A 204 -4.09 16.78 5.96
CA ARG A 204 -4.09 15.97 4.74
C ARG A 204 -4.64 14.58 4.99
N LEU A 205 -4.38 13.99 6.15
CA LEU A 205 -4.98 12.71 6.55
C LEU A 205 -6.51 12.82 6.61
N VAL A 206 -7.03 13.87 7.25
CA VAL A 206 -8.46 14.15 7.32
C VAL A 206 -9.06 14.41 5.94
N ASP A 207 -8.43 15.25 5.12
CA ASP A 207 -8.96 15.56 3.78
C ASP A 207 -9.01 14.30 2.90
N ARG A 208 -8.08 13.34 3.05
CA ARG A 208 -8.13 12.04 2.36
C ARG A 208 -9.25 11.15 2.85
N GLU A 209 -9.43 11.03 4.16
CA GLU A 209 -10.57 10.28 4.72
C GLU A 209 -11.90 10.81 4.17
N ILE A 210 -12.09 12.13 4.21
CA ILE A 210 -13.33 12.76 3.75
C ILE A 210 -13.54 12.59 2.25
N TRP A 211 -12.45 12.64 1.47
CA TRP A 211 -12.53 12.37 0.03
C TRP A 211 -13.05 10.95 -0.23
N TRP A 212 -12.48 9.94 0.45
CA TRP A 212 -12.91 8.54 0.28
C TRP A 212 -14.33 8.30 0.80
N GLU A 213 -14.69 8.89 1.94
CA GLU A 213 -16.06 8.84 2.47
C GLU A 213 -17.07 9.37 1.43
N GLN A 214 -16.80 10.55 0.87
CA GLN A 214 -17.69 11.18 -0.09
C GLN A 214 -17.72 10.41 -1.42
N PHE A 215 -16.58 9.94 -1.91
CA PHE A 215 -16.51 9.13 -3.14
C PHE A 215 -17.34 7.86 -3.02
N VAL A 216 -17.21 7.13 -1.90
CA VAL A 216 -17.97 5.90 -1.65
C VAL A 216 -19.48 6.18 -1.57
N LYS A 217 -19.85 7.26 -0.88
CA LYS A 217 -21.25 7.68 -0.73
C LYS A 217 -21.88 8.08 -2.05
N ASP A 218 -21.18 8.83 -2.89
CA ASP A 218 -21.73 9.39 -4.12
C ASP A 218 -21.73 8.39 -5.29
N ASN A 219 -20.92 7.33 -5.21
CA ASN A 219 -20.74 6.37 -6.30
C ASN A 219 -21.01 4.91 -5.87
N PRO A 220 -22.17 4.58 -5.28
CA PRO A 220 -22.43 3.23 -4.76
C PRO A 220 -22.43 2.13 -5.84
N GLY A 221 -22.66 2.51 -7.11
CA GLY A 221 -22.60 1.60 -8.26
C GLY A 221 -21.24 1.52 -8.96
N PHE A 222 -20.20 2.17 -8.43
CA PHE A 222 -18.87 2.16 -9.03
C PHE A 222 -18.27 0.74 -9.03
N ILE A 223 -17.64 0.36 -10.14
CA ILE A 223 -17.16 -1.01 -10.35
C ILE A 223 -16.08 -1.45 -9.34
N SER A 224 -15.33 -0.49 -8.78
CA SER A 224 -14.32 -0.72 -7.72
C SER A 224 -14.71 -0.08 -6.38
N ILE A 225 -16.01 -0.01 -6.08
CA ILE A 225 -16.51 0.59 -4.83
C ILE A 225 -15.99 -0.12 -3.58
N ALA A 226 -15.75 -1.44 -3.65
CA ALA A 226 -15.19 -2.21 -2.54
C ALA A 226 -13.75 -1.77 -2.21
N ASP A 227 -12.92 -1.54 -3.23
CA ASP A 227 -11.55 -1.05 -3.04
C ASP A 227 -11.54 0.38 -2.49
N ALA A 228 -12.46 1.23 -2.97
CA ALA A 228 -12.64 2.58 -2.44
C ALA A 228 -13.05 2.57 -0.95
N ALA A 229 -13.96 1.68 -0.56
CA ALA A 229 -14.37 1.50 0.83
C ALA A 229 -13.25 0.94 1.73
N ILE A 230 -12.37 0.10 1.18
CA ILE A 230 -11.16 -0.36 1.91
C ILE A 230 -10.24 0.83 2.18
N ASN A 231 -9.98 1.68 1.18
CA ASN A 231 -9.15 2.88 1.36
C ASN A 231 -9.75 3.83 2.40
N GLN A 232 -11.06 4.10 2.32
CA GLN A 232 -11.78 4.85 3.36
C GLN A 232 -11.54 4.24 4.74
N LYS A 233 -11.81 2.94 4.89
CA LYS A 233 -11.67 2.26 6.18
C LYS A 233 -10.24 2.34 6.72
N SER A 234 -9.22 2.27 5.86
CA SER A 234 -7.83 2.44 6.26
C SER A 234 -7.53 3.83 6.80
N TYR A 235 -8.00 4.89 6.14
CA TYR A 235 -7.81 6.27 6.61
C TYR A 235 -8.58 6.55 7.91
N LEU A 236 -9.82 6.09 8.02
CA LEU A 236 -10.60 6.17 9.25
C LEU A 236 -9.93 5.43 10.41
N GLN A 237 -9.38 4.24 10.14
CA GLN A 237 -8.63 3.47 11.13
C GLN A 237 -7.38 4.22 11.57
N ALA A 238 -6.60 4.80 10.65
CA ALA A 238 -5.44 5.61 11.00
C ALA A 238 -5.84 6.83 11.84
N LEU A 239 -6.97 7.49 11.54
CA LEU A 239 -7.48 8.60 12.35
C LEU A 239 -7.87 8.16 13.77
N LEU A 240 -8.53 7.01 13.90
CA LEU A 240 -9.08 6.55 15.18
C LEU A 240 -8.07 5.81 16.06
N GLN A 241 -7.16 5.05 15.47
CA GLN A 241 -6.25 4.14 16.19
C GLN A 241 -4.79 4.56 16.09
N GLY A 242 -4.44 5.47 15.17
CA GLY A 242 -3.06 5.75 14.82
C GLY A 242 -2.38 4.57 14.13
N THR A 243 -1.05 4.59 14.17
CA THR A 243 -0.18 3.54 13.62
C THR A 243 0.90 3.18 14.64
N ASP A 244 1.69 2.14 14.36
CA ASP A 244 2.72 1.66 15.29
C ASP A 244 3.78 2.70 15.64
N ASN A 245 4.05 3.67 14.75
CA ASN A 245 5.00 4.76 14.97
C ASN A 245 4.34 6.15 15.00
N THR A 246 3.01 6.23 14.99
CA THR A 246 2.27 7.49 15.18
C THR A 246 1.09 7.26 16.09
N TRP A 247 1.35 7.32 17.40
CA TRP A 247 0.37 7.01 18.42
C TRP A 247 -0.63 8.14 18.64
N VAL A 248 -1.88 7.75 18.89
CA VAL A 248 -2.93 8.66 19.36
C VAL A 248 -2.55 9.26 20.71
N MET A 249 -1.99 8.43 21.59
CA MET A 249 -1.57 8.83 22.94
C MET A 249 -0.06 8.62 23.09
N ASP A 250 0.64 9.56 23.72
CA ASP A 250 2.04 9.40 24.09
C ASP A 250 2.23 8.45 25.29
N ASP A 251 3.48 8.13 25.62
CA ASP A 251 3.85 7.27 26.77
C ASP A 251 3.37 7.80 28.13
N LYS A 252 3.05 9.09 28.20
CA LYS A 252 2.56 9.78 29.39
C LYS A 252 1.03 9.88 29.40
N ASN A 253 0.34 9.20 28.48
CA ASN A 253 -1.11 9.26 28.29
C ASN A 253 -1.64 10.64 27.92
N ASN A 254 -0.86 11.47 27.24
CA ASN A 254 -1.37 12.68 26.61
C ASN A 254 -1.77 12.39 25.17
N LEU A 255 -2.89 12.96 24.74
CA LEU A 255 -3.24 12.97 23.33
C LEU A 255 -2.13 13.71 22.55
N SER A 256 -1.62 13.10 21.48
CA SER A 256 -0.55 13.69 20.69
C SER A 256 -1.06 14.88 19.87
N ASP A 257 -0.18 15.84 19.61
CA ASP A 257 -0.56 17.08 18.93
C ASP A 257 -1.02 16.82 17.49
N TYR A 258 -0.45 15.80 16.83
CA TYR A 258 -0.90 15.34 15.52
C TYR A 258 -2.40 15.01 15.50
N PHE A 259 -2.87 14.22 16.47
CA PHE A 259 -4.28 13.84 16.54
C PHE A 259 -5.18 14.94 17.11
N LYS A 260 -4.68 15.82 18.00
CA LYS A 260 -5.42 17.03 18.37
C LYS A 260 -5.73 17.88 17.13
N ASP A 261 -4.74 18.09 16.28
CA ASP A 261 -4.88 18.87 15.05
C ASP A 261 -5.83 18.18 14.06
N ALA A 262 -5.69 16.86 13.87
CA ALA A 262 -6.56 16.09 12.98
C ALA A 262 -8.02 16.17 13.45
N TYR A 263 -8.29 15.92 14.73
CA TYR A 263 -9.65 15.90 15.26
C TYR A 263 -10.27 17.27 15.28
N SER A 264 -9.54 18.31 15.69
CA SER A 264 -10.06 19.68 15.66
C SER A 264 -10.39 20.10 14.23
N TYR A 265 -9.48 19.87 13.28
CA TYR A 265 -9.72 20.19 11.88
C TYR A 265 -10.91 19.42 11.28
N LEU A 266 -11.05 18.13 11.58
CA LEU A 266 -12.18 17.31 11.13
C LEU A 266 -13.51 17.86 11.65
N LEU A 267 -13.58 18.16 12.95
CA LEU A 267 -14.81 18.63 13.59
C LEU A 267 -15.17 20.06 13.18
N ASP A 268 -14.18 20.91 12.90
CA ASP A 268 -14.42 22.29 12.47
C ASP A 268 -14.83 22.35 10.99
N LYS A 269 -14.11 21.64 10.11
CA LYS A 269 -14.28 21.73 8.66
C LYS A 269 -15.37 20.80 8.12
N TYR A 270 -15.55 19.62 8.73
CA TYR A 270 -16.47 18.59 8.26
C TYR A 270 -17.38 18.04 9.37
N PRO A 271 -18.07 18.89 10.16
CA PRO A 271 -18.82 18.46 11.35
C PRO A 271 -19.93 17.42 11.09
N LEU A 272 -20.42 17.34 9.85
CA LEU A 272 -21.54 16.48 9.46
C LEU A 272 -21.11 15.13 8.86
N SER A 273 -19.81 14.91 8.64
CA SER A 273 -19.29 13.66 8.08
C SER A 273 -19.49 12.48 9.03
N SER A 274 -19.45 11.28 8.48
CA SER A 274 -19.52 10.03 9.25
C SER A 274 -18.27 9.89 10.11
N ALA A 275 -17.09 10.21 9.57
CA ALA A 275 -15.84 10.28 10.32
C ALA A 275 -15.95 11.24 11.53
N ALA A 276 -16.50 12.45 11.35
CA ALA A 276 -16.66 13.41 12.44
C ALA A 276 -17.58 12.88 13.56
N LYS A 277 -18.68 12.19 13.20
CA LYS A 277 -19.61 11.60 14.17
C LYS A 277 -18.96 10.49 15.01
N LEU A 278 -18.00 9.75 14.43
CA LEU A 278 -17.25 8.71 15.15
C LEU A 278 -16.13 9.33 16.00
N VAL A 279 -15.42 10.31 15.46
CA VAL A 279 -14.29 10.96 16.16
C VAL A 279 -14.75 11.84 17.32
N ALA A 280 -15.88 12.55 17.21
CA ALA A 280 -16.35 13.49 18.23
C ALA A 280 -16.45 12.89 19.66
N PRO A 281 -17.18 11.77 19.89
CA PRO A 281 -17.25 11.16 21.22
C PRO A 281 -15.90 10.58 21.67
N TYR A 282 -15.13 9.98 20.74
CA TYR A 282 -13.80 9.45 21.02
C TYR A 282 -12.84 10.54 21.51
N TYR A 283 -12.72 11.64 20.75
CA TYR A 283 -11.89 12.78 21.09
C TYR A 283 -12.32 13.44 22.41
N THR A 284 -13.62 13.52 22.68
CA THR A 284 -14.15 14.02 23.95
C THR A 284 -13.66 13.18 25.13
N PHE A 285 -13.70 11.84 25.02
CA PHE A 285 -13.15 10.97 26.06
C PHE A 285 -11.65 11.15 26.27
N LEU A 286 -10.88 11.30 25.19
CA LEU A 286 -9.43 11.52 25.28
C LEU A 286 -9.08 12.86 25.95
N LYS A 287 -9.75 13.97 25.59
CA LYS A 287 -9.53 15.29 26.21
C LYS A 287 -9.83 15.31 27.70
N GLU A 288 -10.85 14.57 28.13
CA GLU A 288 -11.23 14.47 29.54
C GLU A 288 -10.40 13.46 30.33
N GLY A 289 -9.37 12.85 29.72
CA GLY A 289 -8.56 11.81 30.36
C GLY A 289 -9.31 10.50 30.62
N ARG A 290 -10.50 10.32 30.04
CA ARG A 290 -11.36 9.13 30.22
C ARG A 290 -10.96 8.00 29.27
N ARG A 291 -9.69 7.58 29.31
CA ARG A 291 -9.12 6.59 28.39
C ARG A 291 -9.91 5.29 28.32
N TYR A 292 -10.33 4.74 29.46
CA TYR A 292 -11.15 3.52 29.49
C TYR A 292 -12.46 3.64 28.67
N ARG A 293 -13.08 4.83 28.63
CA ARG A 293 -14.28 5.06 27.81
C ARG A 293 -13.95 5.17 26.34
N ALA A 294 -12.83 5.80 25.99
CA ALA A 294 -12.32 5.86 24.61
C ALA A 294 -12.00 4.45 24.09
N ASP A 295 -11.32 3.62 24.89
CA ASP A 295 -10.97 2.24 24.54
C ASP A 295 -12.23 1.35 24.44
N SER A 296 -13.20 1.54 25.34
CA SER A 296 -14.48 0.85 25.29
C SER A 296 -15.27 1.21 24.02
N LEU A 297 -15.27 2.48 23.64
CA LEU A 297 -15.90 2.93 22.40
C LEU A 297 -15.20 2.35 21.17
N MET A 298 -13.85 2.30 21.18
CA MET A 298 -13.08 1.66 20.10
C MET A 298 -13.44 0.18 19.94
N ASN A 299 -13.64 -0.54 21.05
CA ASN A 299 -14.07 -1.93 21.02
C ASN A 299 -15.47 -2.12 20.43
N VAL A 300 -16.37 -1.15 20.62
CA VAL A 300 -17.68 -1.13 19.95
C VAL A 300 -17.48 -0.96 18.44
N TYR A 301 -16.69 0.02 18.01
CA TYR A 301 -16.40 0.24 16.59
C TYR A 301 -15.78 -0.98 15.90
N LYS A 302 -14.88 -1.70 16.58
CA LYS A 302 -14.31 -2.96 16.08
C LYS A 302 -15.37 -4.05 15.92
N LYS A 303 -16.25 -4.23 16.93
CA LYS A 303 -17.32 -5.24 16.88
C LYS A 303 -18.35 -4.95 15.78
N GLU A 304 -18.60 -3.68 15.49
CA GLU A 304 -19.49 -3.24 14.42
C GLU A 304 -18.83 -3.26 13.03
N GLY A 305 -17.54 -3.60 12.94
CA GLY A 305 -16.80 -3.64 11.69
C GLY A 305 -16.46 -2.26 11.10
N ILE A 306 -16.65 -1.18 11.87
CA ILE A 306 -16.29 0.20 11.49
C ILE A 306 -14.77 0.31 11.32
N THR A 307 -14.02 -0.29 12.24
CA THR A 307 -12.56 -0.40 12.14
C THR A 307 -12.10 -1.85 12.01
N GLY A 308 -10.85 -2.07 11.58
CA GLY A 308 -10.20 -3.38 11.59
C GLY A 308 -9.83 -3.86 12.99
#